data_AF-A0A9W6V958-F1
#
_entry.id   AF-A0A9W6V958-F1
#
_cell.length_a   1.000
_cell.length_b   1.000
_cell.length_c   1.000
_cell.angle_alpha   90.00
_cell.angle_beta   90.00
_cell.angle_gamma   90.00
#
_symmetry.space_group_name_H-M   'P 1'
#
loop_
_entity.id
_entity.type
_entity.pdbx_description
1 polymer ?
#
loop_
_entity_poly.entity_id
_entity_poly.type
_entity_poly.pdbx_seq_one_letter_code
_entity_poly.pdbx_strand_id
1 'polypeptide(L)'
;MLEERVRFTEGEAAANLRTVLELCAAGEITCGRKTGLPLASGIHVVETHLVDGDFYEDDPIAAFAWPLLLQAGGLARVEGIQLQLTPSGQAALTEPAADVIRRLWQSWLTDGVIDEFSRIEEIQGPEQALTDVTPRRKVVAAALATCRLGKWVDVDALFERMQRDGLDPTIALNYKLVGDLYLVDPYYGGLGDDDWELLEGRYTLAVLFEYAATLGLIDVDYVHPDGAREDYRDNWGGDDLDALSRYDGLVAISLNALGAYALGLSDTYERPLTSHNR
;
A
#
# COMPACT_ATOMS: atom_id res chain seq x y z
N MET A 1 -14.78 10.18 18.87
CA MET A 1 -13.40 10.58 18.52
C MET A 1 -12.74 9.31 18.05
N LEU A 2 -12.27 9.30 16.81
CA LEU A 2 -11.47 8.19 16.29
C LEU A 2 -10.14 8.17 17.06
N GLU A 3 -9.62 6.99 17.35
CA GLU A 3 -8.31 6.85 18.00
C GLU A 3 -7.22 7.07 16.95
N GLU A 4 -6.54 8.20 17.04
CA GLU A 4 -5.43 8.58 16.16
C GLU A 4 -4.13 7.88 16.61
N ARG A 5 -3.42 7.28 15.66
CA ARG A 5 -2.23 6.45 15.89
C ARG A 5 -1.10 6.88 14.96
N VAL A 6 0.00 7.35 15.55
CA VAL A 6 1.26 7.63 14.84
C VAL A 6 2.17 6.40 14.91
N ARG A 7 2.63 5.90 13.75
CA ARG A 7 3.54 4.75 13.64
C ARG A 7 4.78 5.09 12.82
N PHE A 8 5.95 4.87 13.42
CA PHE A 8 7.25 5.03 12.79
C PHE A 8 7.70 3.71 12.18
N THR A 9 7.59 3.56 10.86
CA THR A 9 7.68 2.26 10.17
C THR A 9 9.11 1.88 9.80
N GLU A 10 10.03 2.86 9.71
CA GLU A 10 11.44 2.62 9.37
C GLU A 10 12.11 1.63 10.33
N GLY A 11 11.75 1.69 11.61
CA GLY A 11 12.34 0.89 12.68
C GLY A 11 12.01 -0.60 12.60
N GLU A 12 10.77 -0.90 12.22
CA GLU A 12 10.20 -2.26 12.17
C GLU A 12 10.45 -2.95 10.81
N ALA A 13 10.55 -2.20 9.71
CA ALA A 13 10.60 -2.76 8.36
C ALA A 13 11.73 -3.77 8.14
N ALA A 14 12.91 -3.52 8.70
CA ALA A 14 14.04 -4.45 8.59
C ALA A 14 13.79 -5.77 9.34
N ALA A 15 13.14 -5.70 10.51
CA ALA A 15 12.80 -6.88 11.29
C ALA A 15 11.65 -7.65 10.61
N ASN A 16 10.62 -6.96 10.13
CA ASN A 16 9.49 -7.54 9.42
C ASN A 16 9.93 -8.23 8.12
N LEU A 17 10.78 -7.60 7.31
CA LEU A 17 11.37 -8.24 6.12
C LEU A 17 12.06 -9.56 6.49
N ARG A 18 12.89 -9.55 7.55
CA ARG A 18 13.62 -10.73 7.99
C ARG A 18 12.66 -11.84 8.43
N THR A 19 11.66 -11.50 9.24
CA THR A 19 10.62 -12.43 9.69
C THR A 19 9.89 -13.08 8.52
N VAL A 20 9.39 -12.28 7.56
CA VAL A 20 8.61 -12.84 6.44
C VAL A 20 9.48 -13.72 5.53
N LEU A 21 10.74 -13.34 5.30
CA LEU A 21 11.69 -14.21 4.56
C LEU A 21 11.90 -15.55 5.27
N GLU A 22 12.01 -15.56 6.61
CA GLU A 22 12.16 -16.79 7.40
C GLU A 22 10.90 -17.66 7.36
N LEU A 23 9.71 -17.05 7.43
CA LEU A 23 8.43 -17.77 7.27
C LEU A 23 8.29 -18.39 5.87
N CYS A 24 8.74 -17.70 4.81
CA CYS A 24 8.84 -18.25 3.46
C CYS A 24 9.83 -19.42 3.39
N ALA A 25 10.99 -19.30 4.06
CA ALA A 25 11.99 -20.37 4.10
C ALA A 25 11.46 -21.63 4.79
N ALA A 26 10.62 -21.45 5.82
CA ALA A 26 9.92 -22.52 6.53
C ALA A 26 8.69 -23.07 5.77
N GLY A 27 8.24 -22.39 4.71
CA GLY A 27 7.06 -22.78 3.93
C GLY A 27 5.72 -22.57 4.67
N GLU A 28 5.68 -21.62 5.60
CA GLU A 28 4.52 -21.39 6.47
C GLU A 28 3.48 -20.44 5.87
N ILE A 29 3.91 -19.55 4.97
CA ILE A 29 3.02 -18.60 4.29
C ILE A 29 2.29 -19.32 3.16
N THR A 30 0.97 -19.22 3.15
CA THR A 30 0.14 -19.81 2.09
C THR A 30 -0.48 -18.76 1.17
N CYS A 31 -0.48 -19.05 -0.13
CA CYS A 31 -1.00 -18.19 -1.18
C CYS A 31 -1.86 -18.98 -2.18
N GLY A 32 -2.77 -18.29 -2.84
CA GLY A 32 -3.63 -18.85 -3.88
C GLY A 32 -2.81 -19.28 -5.10
N ARG A 33 -2.97 -20.54 -5.54
CA ARG A 33 -2.29 -21.11 -6.72
C ARG A 33 -2.37 -20.27 -7.98
N LYS A 34 -3.54 -19.68 -8.21
CA LYS A 34 -3.85 -18.95 -9.45
C LYS A 34 -3.63 -17.46 -9.31
N THR A 35 -3.97 -16.92 -8.15
CA THR A 35 -4.00 -15.48 -7.91
C THR A 35 -2.70 -14.96 -7.33
N GLY A 36 -1.87 -15.80 -6.71
CA GLY A 36 -0.68 -15.37 -5.96
C GLY A 36 -1.00 -14.65 -4.65
N LEU A 37 -2.27 -14.29 -4.41
CA LEU A 37 -2.72 -13.57 -3.23
C LEU A 37 -2.55 -14.42 -1.96
N PRO A 38 -2.16 -13.82 -0.82
CA PRO A 38 -2.09 -14.54 0.44
C PRO A 38 -3.47 -15.04 0.85
N LEU A 39 -3.55 -16.28 1.33
CA LEU A 39 -4.78 -16.85 1.88
C LEU A 39 -4.96 -16.36 3.31
N ALA A 40 -6.18 -16.45 3.86
CA ALA A 40 -6.47 -16.06 5.24
C ALA A 40 -5.51 -16.69 6.28
N SER A 41 -5.12 -17.96 6.08
CA SER A 41 -4.13 -18.62 6.92
C SER A 41 -2.71 -18.08 6.73
N GLY A 42 -2.33 -17.70 5.51
CA GLY A 42 -1.05 -17.02 5.24
C GLY A 42 -1.00 -15.63 5.86
N ILE A 43 -2.08 -14.85 5.76
CA ILE A 43 -2.21 -13.53 6.39
C ILE A 43 -2.04 -13.67 7.91
N HIS A 44 -2.81 -14.57 8.54
CA HIS A 44 -2.74 -14.79 9.98
C HIS A 44 -1.34 -15.21 10.48
N VAL A 45 -0.64 -16.06 9.71
CA VAL A 45 0.75 -16.45 10.03
C VAL A 45 1.67 -15.24 10.01
N VAL A 46 1.58 -14.39 8.99
CA VAL A 46 2.43 -13.18 8.90
C VAL A 46 2.08 -12.22 10.02
N GLU A 47 0.81 -11.89 10.20
CA GLU A 47 0.28 -10.99 11.23
C GLU A 47 0.80 -11.35 12.63
N THR A 48 0.74 -12.64 12.99
CA THR A 48 1.20 -13.14 14.31
C THR A 48 2.68 -12.90 14.58
N HIS A 49 3.50 -12.74 13.53
CA HIS A 49 4.95 -12.62 13.64
C HIS A 49 5.47 -11.21 13.30
N LEU A 50 4.63 -10.30 12.80
CA LEU A 50 5.04 -8.92 12.57
C LEU A 50 5.46 -8.26 13.88
N VAL A 51 6.62 -7.61 13.84
CA VAL A 51 7.05 -6.69 14.88
C VAL A 51 6.08 -5.53 14.93
N ASP A 52 5.60 -5.24 16.13
CA ASP A 52 4.57 -4.22 16.43
C ASP A 52 3.19 -4.48 15.78
N GLY A 53 2.94 -5.70 15.31
CA GLY A 53 1.65 -6.13 14.75
C GLY A 53 1.31 -5.51 13.40
N ASP A 54 0.06 -5.68 12.95
CA ASP A 54 -0.46 -4.99 11.76
C ASP A 54 -0.95 -3.57 12.11
N PHE A 55 -1.35 -2.77 11.11
CA PHE A 55 -1.87 -1.41 11.31
C PHE A 55 -3.26 -1.43 11.96
N TYR A 56 -4.12 -2.37 11.54
CA TYR A 56 -5.42 -2.66 12.12
C TYR A 56 -5.50 -4.12 12.58
N GLU A 57 -6.20 -4.37 13.68
CA GLU A 57 -6.34 -5.72 14.24
C GLU A 57 -7.29 -6.61 13.41
N ASP A 58 -8.41 -6.04 12.94
CA ASP A 58 -9.44 -6.82 12.25
C ASP A 58 -9.33 -6.78 10.72
N ASP A 59 -8.48 -5.89 10.18
CA ASP A 59 -8.37 -5.69 8.74
C ASP A 59 -6.91 -5.53 8.26
N PRO A 60 -6.15 -6.63 8.20
CA PRO A 60 -4.70 -6.60 7.98
C PRO A 60 -4.29 -5.90 6.68
N ILE A 61 -3.30 -5.03 6.78
CA ILE A 61 -2.70 -4.29 5.67
C ILE A 61 -1.30 -4.84 5.41
N ALA A 62 -0.42 -4.81 6.42
CA ALA A 62 0.98 -5.22 6.26
C ALA A 62 1.13 -6.72 6.03
N ALA A 63 0.36 -7.54 6.75
CA ALA A 63 0.39 -8.99 6.63
C ALA A 63 -0.12 -9.47 5.25
N PHE A 64 -1.03 -8.72 4.63
CA PHE A 64 -1.45 -8.95 3.26
C PHE A 64 -0.36 -8.51 2.24
N ALA A 65 0.26 -7.35 2.45
CA ALA A 65 1.21 -6.78 1.51
C ALA A 65 2.53 -7.54 1.41
N TRP A 66 3.08 -8.00 2.54
CA TRP A 66 4.41 -8.65 2.59
C TRP A 66 4.58 -9.83 1.60
N PRO A 67 3.67 -10.82 1.55
CA PRO A 67 3.71 -11.89 0.56
C PRO A 67 3.74 -11.41 -0.89
N LEU A 68 3.03 -10.32 -1.22
CA LEU A 68 2.99 -9.75 -2.56
C LEU A 68 4.27 -8.99 -2.91
N LEU A 69 4.80 -8.23 -1.95
CA LEU A 69 6.08 -7.52 -2.09
C LEU A 69 7.23 -8.49 -2.38
N LEU A 70 7.29 -9.62 -1.66
CA LEU A 70 8.31 -10.65 -1.92
C LEU A 70 8.15 -11.32 -3.29
N GLN A 71 6.91 -11.51 -3.76
CA GLN A 71 6.63 -12.05 -5.08
C GLN A 71 7.05 -11.08 -6.19
N ALA A 72 6.62 -9.81 -6.12
CA ALA A 72 6.99 -8.77 -7.08
C ALA A 72 8.52 -8.55 -7.13
N GLY A 73 9.19 -8.67 -5.98
CA GLY A 73 10.65 -8.61 -5.89
C GLY A 73 11.38 -9.84 -6.42
N GLY A 74 10.67 -10.90 -6.81
CA GLY A 74 11.27 -12.18 -7.19
C GLY A 74 12.01 -12.89 -6.06
N LEU A 75 11.79 -12.49 -4.80
CA LEU A 75 12.41 -13.09 -3.62
C LEU A 75 11.68 -14.37 -3.20
N ALA A 76 10.39 -14.47 -3.48
CA ALA A 76 9.60 -15.67 -3.23
C ALA A 76 8.68 -15.98 -4.41
N ARG A 77 8.26 -17.24 -4.52
CA ARG A 77 7.30 -17.70 -5.53
C ARG A 77 6.36 -18.74 -4.95
N VAL A 78 5.14 -18.79 -5.47
CA VAL A 78 4.14 -19.77 -5.03
C VAL A 78 4.45 -21.15 -5.62
N GLU A 79 4.68 -22.12 -4.75
CA GLU A 79 4.90 -23.53 -5.07
C GLU A 79 3.76 -24.36 -4.50
N GLY A 80 2.85 -24.81 -5.37
CA GLY A 80 1.59 -25.37 -4.91
C GLY A 80 0.77 -24.29 -4.20
N ILE A 81 0.67 -24.35 -2.87
CA ILE A 81 -0.01 -23.32 -2.06
C ILE A 81 0.93 -22.58 -1.12
N GLN A 82 2.23 -22.91 -1.11
CA GLN A 82 3.19 -22.31 -0.19
C GLN A 82 3.99 -21.24 -0.91
N LEU A 83 4.24 -20.12 -0.25
CA LEU A 83 5.17 -19.12 -0.73
C LEU A 83 6.59 -19.50 -0.28
N GLN A 84 7.44 -19.88 -1.23
CA GLN A 84 8.79 -20.37 -0.96
C GLN A 84 9.84 -19.41 -1.51
N LEU A 85 10.99 -19.31 -0.82
CA LEU A 85 12.10 -18.47 -1.26
C LEU A 85 12.67 -18.94 -2.60
N THR A 86 13.01 -17.98 -3.45
CA THR A 86 13.87 -18.19 -4.62
C THR A 86 15.35 -18.16 -4.19
N PRO A 87 16.31 -18.50 -5.07
CA PRO A 87 17.72 -18.28 -4.77
C PRO A 87 18.05 -16.82 -4.41
N SER A 88 17.33 -15.86 -5.00
CA SER A 88 17.47 -14.44 -4.65
C SER A 88 16.92 -14.13 -3.26
N GLY A 89 15.78 -14.71 -2.89
CA GLY A 89 15.24 -14.58 -1.53
C GLY A 89 16.15 -15.19 -0.46
N GLN A 90 16.78 -16.32 -0.77
CA GLN A 90 17.74 -16.95 0.14
C GLN A 90 18.98 -16.07 0.36
N ALA A 91 19.47 -15.39 -0.69
CA ALA A 91 20.57 -14.43 -0.57
C ALA A 91 20.16 -13.20 0.28
N ALA A 92 18.94 -12.70 0.08
CA ALA A 92 18.40 -11.53 0.76
C ALA A 92 18.40 -11.64 2.30
N LEU A 93 18.32 -12.85 2.86
CA LEU A 93 18.44 -13.10 4.32
C LEU A 93 19.76 -12.59 4.92
N THR A 94 20.81 -12.43 4.11
CA THR A 94 22.15 -12.00 4.55
C THR A 94 22.55 -10.61 4.07
N GLU A 95 21.71 -9.97 3.26
CA GLU A 95 21.96 -8.64 2.70
C GLU A 95 21.51 -7.53 3.66
N PRO A 96 22.04 -6.30 3.51
CA PRO A 96 21.50 -5.15 4.24
C PRO A 96 20.02 -4.96 3.90
N ALA A 97 19.16 -4.95 4.92
CA ALA A 97 17.71 -4.88 4.73
C ALA A 97 17.27 -3.67 3.90
N ALA A 98 17.91 -2.52 4.07
CA ALA A 98 17.61 -1.31 3.30
C ALA A 98 17.82 -1.49 1.78
N ASP A 99 18.84 -2.26 1.38
CA ASP A 99 19.09 -2.56 -0.04
C ASP A 99 18.03 -3.51 -0.60
N VAL A 100 17.63 -4.50 0.20
CA VAL A 100 16.55 -5.41 -0.17
C VAL A 100 15.23 -4.65 -0.31
N ILE A 101 14.87 -3.81 0.67
CA ILE A 101 13.65 -2.99 0.66
C ILE A 101 13.63 -2.04 -0.54
N ARG A 102 14.76 -1.36 -0.82
CA ARG A 102 14.89 -0.50 -2.01
C ARG A 102 14.58 -1.27 -3.29
N ARG A 103 15.14 -2.49 -3.44
CA ARG A 103 14.86 -3.33 -4.62
C ARG A 103 13.41 -3.80 -4.65
N LEU A 104 12.82 -4.17 -3.51
CA LEU A 104 11.40 -4.54 -3.42
C LEU A 104 10.50 -3.40 -3.90
N TRP A 105 10.74 -2.17 -3.43
CA TRP A 105 10.00 -1.00 -3.88
C TRP A 105 10.16 -0.77 -5.39
N GLN A 106 11.39 -0.82 -5.90
CA GLN A 106 11.65 -0.63 -7.34
C GLN A 106 10.95 -1.69 -8.20
N SER A 107 10.98 -2.95 -7.77
CA SER A 107 10.24 -4.02 -8.45
C SER A 107 8.73 -3.81 -8.37
N TRP A 108 8.20 -3.42 -7.20
CA TRP A 108 6.77 -3.12 -7.01
C TRP A 108 6.26 -2.08 -8.02
N LEU A 109 7.03 -1.01 -8.26
CA LEU A 109 6.66 0.03 -9.23
C LEU A 109 6.57 -0.46 -10.69
N THR A 110 6.97 -1.71 -10.98
CA THR A 110 7.04 -2.25 -12.34
C THR A 110 6.38 -3.62 -12.53
N ASP A 111 6.11 -4.36 -11.46
CA ASP A 111 5.55 -5.71 -11.52
C ASP A 111 4.10 -5.78 -11.05
N GLY A 112 3.17 -6.09 -11.96
CA GLY A 112 1.73 -6.13 -11.72
C GLY A 112 1.23 -7.42 -11.06
N VAL A 113 1.76 -7.81 -9.90
CA VAL A 113 1.28 -9.00 -9.16
C VAL A 113 -0.16 -8.85 -8.65
N ILE A 114 -0.62 -7.62 -8.49
CA ILE A 114 -1.98 -7.20 -8.15
C ILE A 114 -2.21 -5.79 -8.69
N ASP A 115 -3.46 -5.38 -8.85
CA ASP A 115 -3.86 -3.98 -9.01
C ASP A 115 -4.35 -3.44 -7.64
N GLU A 116 -3.72 -2.40 -7.10
CA GLU A 116 -4.13 -1.80 -5.81
C GLU A 116 -5.56 -1.27 -5.83
N PHE A 117 -6.10 -0.91 -6.99
CA PHE A 117 -7.49 -0.46 -7.08
C PHE A 117 -8.48 -1.58 -6.71
N SER A 118 -8.11 -2.84 -6.93
CA SER A 118 -8.91 -4.00 -6.50
C SER A 118 -9.02 -4.15 -4.97
N ARG A 119 -8.24 -3.38 -4.22
CA ARG A 119 -8.24 -3.35 -2.75
C ARG A 119 -9.15 -2.25 -2.18
N ILE A 120 -9.84 -1.50 -3.03
CA ILE A 120 -10.89 -0.54 -2.61
C ILE A 120 -12.21 -1.28 -2.77
N GLU A 121 -12.59 -2.05 -1.75
CA GLU A 121 -13.59 -3.10 -1.90
C GLU A 121 -14.99 -2.58 -2.21
N GLU A 122 -15.31 -1.34 -1.85
CA GLU A 122 -16.62 -0.76 -2.11
C GLU A 122 -16.78 -0.22 -3.54
N ILE A 123 -15.67 -0.01 -4.28
CA ILE A 123 -15.71 0.41 -5.68
C ILE A 123 -15.57 -0.81 -6.58
N GLN A 124 -16.62 -1.09 -7.35
CA GLN A 124 -16.73 -2.26 -8.21
C GLN A 124 -16.84 -1.86 -9.67
N GLY A 125 -16.41 -2.74 -10.57
CA GLY A 125 -16.50 -2.50 -12.00
C GLY A 125 -15.63 -3.44 -12.84
N PRO A 126 -15.70 -3.35 -14.17
CA PRO A 126 -14.90 -4.19 -15.05
C PRO A 126 -13.42 -3.77 -15.04
N GLU A 127 -12.50 -4.74 -14.92
CA GLU A 127 -11.05 -4.48 -14.99
C GLU A 127 -10.63 -3.74 -16.29
N GLN A 128 -11.38 -3.90 -17.38
CA GLN A 128 -11.12 -3.23 -18.66
C GLN A 128 -11.39 -1.72 -18.62
N ALA A 129 -12.04 -1.22 -17.57
CA ALA A 129 -12.20 0.22 -17.33
C ALA A 129 -10.91 0.88 -16.85
N LEU A 130 -9.95 0.11 -16.33
CA LEU A 130 -8.78 0.63 -15.63
C LEU A 130 -7.59 0.85 -16.57
N THR A 131 -6.77 1.87 -16.25
CA THR A 131 -5.46 2.07 -16.89
C THR A 131 -4.42 1.08 -16.34
N ASP A 132 -3.27 1.00 -17.03
CA ASP A 132 -2.16 0.15 -16.60
C ASP A 132 -1.67 0.50 -15.18
N VAL A 133 -1.38 -0.53 -14.37
CA VAL A 133 -0.91 -0.40 -12.99
C VAL A 133 0.45 0.30 -12.88
N THR A 134 1.37 -0.01 -13.80
CA THR A 134 2.76 0.49 -13.75
C THR A 134 2.86 2.03 -13.83
N PRO A 135 2.20 2.72 -14.78
CA PRO A 135 2.12 4.18 -14.78
C PRO A 135 1.56 4.74 -13.46
N ARG A 136 0.44 4.17 -12.96
CA ARG A 136 -0.22 4.63 -11.74
C ARG A 136 0.71 4.62 -10.52
N ARG A 137 1.40 3.50 -10.29
CA ARG A 137 2.40 3.38 -9.21
C ARG A 137 3.52 4.40 -9.31
N LYS A 138 4.05 4.61 -10.52
CA LYS A 138 5.15 5.56 -10.76
C LYS A 138 4.73 7.00 -10.45
N VAL A 139 3.47 7.36 -10.74
CA VAL A 139 2.94 8.67 -10.39
C VAL A 139 2.88 8.85 -8.87
N VAL A 140 2.36 7.86 -8.13
CA VAL A 140 2.34 7.93 -6.66
C VAL A 140 3.77 7.99 -6.09
N ALA A 141 4.71 7.23 -6.63
CA ALA A 141 6.12 7.31 -6.23
C ALA A 141 6.75 8.68 -6.52
N ALA A 142 6.40 9.30 -7.65
CA ALA A 142 6.84 10.66 -7.99
C ALA A 142 6.25 11.70 -7.02
N ALA A 143 4.97 11.57 -6.67
CA ALA A 143 4.31 12.41 -5.68
C ALA A 143 4.98 12.28 -4.30
N LEU A 144 5.26 11.06 -3.86
CA LEU A 144 5.97 10.79 -2.60
C LEU A 144 7.39 11.41 -2.61
N ALA A 145 8.07 11.39 -3.74
CA ALA A 145 9.39 12.01 -3.89
C ALA A 145 9.38 13.55 -3.78
N THR A 146 8.21 14.20 -3.87
CA THR A 146 8.06 15.64 -3.59
C THR A 146 7.99 15.98 -2.11
N CYS A 147 7.74 14.98 -1.24
CA CYS A 147 7.62 15.18 0.19
C CYS A 147 8.97 15.57 0.82
N ARG A 148 8.92 16.51 1.76
CA ARG A 148 10.12 16.92 2.50
C ARG A 148 10.47 15.84 3.53
N LEU A 149 11.75 15.45 3.56
CA LEU A 149 12.27 14.45 4.49
C LEU A 149 11.93 14.81 5.95
N GLY A 150 11.33 13.85 6.68
CA GLY A 150 10.96 13.97 8.09
C GLY A 150 9.88 15.02 8.38
N LYS A 151 9.13 15.47 7.36
CA LYS A 151 8.02 16.39 7.53
C LYS A 151 6.70 15.67 7.26
N TRP A 152 5.83 15.73 8.25
CA TRP A 152 4.44 15.31 8.12
C TRP A 152 3.72 16.15 7.09
N VAL A 153 2.99 15.47 6.22
CA VAL A 153 2.09 16.01 5.20
C VAL A 153 0.76 15.31 5.39
N ASP A 154 -0.28 16.12 5.58
CA ASP A 154 -1.66 15.67 5.51
C ASP A 154 -1.96 15.10 4.11
N VAL A 155 -2.68 14.00 4.05
CA VAL A 155 -2.98 13.31 2.79
C VAL A 155 -3.83 14.16 1.84
N ASP A 156 -4.76 14.98 2.35
CA ASP A 156 -5.57 15.84 1.50
C ASP A 156 -4.70 16.99 0.95
N ALA A 157 -3.75 17.48 1.74
CA ALA A 157 -2.73 18.42 1.25
C ALA A 157 -1.75 17.78 0.24
N LEU A 158 -1.53 16.47 0.31
CA LEU A 158 -0.81 15.72 -0.73
C LEU A 158 -1.66 15.63 -2.01
N PHE A 159 -2.94 15.31 -1.90
CA PHE A 159 -3.87 15.24 -3.03
C PHE A 159 -3.96 16.57 -3.78
N GLU A 160 -4.17 17.67 -3.06
CA GLU A 160 -4.18 19.01 -3.66
C GLU A 160 -2.86 19.32 -4.39
N ARG A 161 -1.73 18.82 -3.88
CA ARG A 161 -0.43 18.98 -4.53
C ARG A 161 -0.30 18.12 -5.77
N MET A 162 -0.75 16.87 -5.72
CA MET A 162 -0.76 15.98 -6.88
C MET A 162 -1.59 16.57 -8.01
N GLN A 163 -2.81 17.02 -7.73
CA GLN A 163 -3.69 17.68 -8.71
C GLN A 163 -3.04 18.96 -9.27
N ARG A 164 -2.43 19.78 -8.41
CA ARG A 164 -1.75 21.02 -8.84
C ARG A 164 -0.55 20.76 -9.76
N ASP A 165 0.20 19.70 -9.49
CA ASP A 165 1.43 19.37 -10.20
C ASP A 165 1.17 18.44 -11.41
N GLY A 166 -0.09 18.03 -11.65
CA GLY A 166 -0.48 17.09 -12.70
C GLY A 166 0.06 15.68 -12.49
N LEU A 167 0.17 15.26 -11.23
CA LEU A 167 0.60 13.93 -10.80
C LEU A 167 -0.61 13.04 -10.56
N ASP A 168 -1.39 12.80 -11.61
CA ASP A 168 -2.60 11.99 -11.55
C ASP A 168 -2.31 10.55 -11.95
N PRO A 169 -2.56 9.55 -11.10
CA PRO A 169 -2.42 8.16 -11.52
C PRO A 169 -3.38 7.83 -12.67
N THR A 170 -4.53 8.52 -12.76
CA THR A 170 -5.60 8.28 -13.74
C THR A 170 -6.09 6.84 -13.70
N ILE A 171 -7.16 6.59 -12.96
CA ILE A 171 -7.68 5.23 -12.77
C ILE A 171 -8.46 4.75 -13.98
N ALA A 172 -9.43 5.54 -14.44
CA ALA A 172 -10.27 5.17 -15.57
C ALA A 172 -9.59 5.46 -16.91
N LEU A 173 -9.67 4.52 -17.85
CA LEU A 173 -9.07 4.63 -19.17
C LEU A 173 -9.65 5.80 -19.99
N ASN A 174 -10.92 6.13 -19.76
CA ASN A 174 -11.56 7.33 -20.28
C ASN A 174 -12.83 7.64 -19.50
N TYR A 175 -13.33 8.87 -19.64
CA TYR A 175 -14.53 9.38 -18.95
C TYR A 175 -15.77 8.48 -19.11
N LYS A 176 -15.94 7.77 -20.23
CA LYS A 176 -17.12 6.89 -20.40
C LYS A 176 -17.07 5.66 -19.50
N LEU A 177 -15.87 5.17 -19.18
CA LEU A 177 -15.68 3.97 -18.38
C LEU A 177 -15.68 4.28 -16.87
N VAL A 178 -15.62 5.56 -16.48
CA VAL A 178 -15.87 5.96 -15.08
C VAL A 178 -17.28 5.55 -14.66
N GLY A 179 -18.26 5.74 -15.54
CA GLY A 179 -19.64 5.30 -15.31
C GLY A 179 -19.86 3.78 -15.31
N ASP A 180 -18.85 2.98 -15.64
CA ASP A 180 -18.88 1.52 -15.46
C ASP A 180 -18.39 1.11 -14.06
N LEU A 181 -17.79 2.03 -13.31
CA LEU A 181 -17.45 1.87 -11.89
C LEU A 181 -18.63 2.31 -11.04
N TYR A 182 -18.93 1.60 -9.97
CA TYR A 182 -20.07 1.87 -9.08
C TYR A 182 -19.76 1.49 -7.64
N LEU A 183 -20.51 2.06 -6.69
CA LEU A 183 -20.43 1.68 -5.29
C LEU A 183 -21.34 0.48 -5.01
N VAL A 184 -20.83 -0.55 -4.34
CA VAL A 184 -21.56 -1.73 -3.81
C VAL A 184 -22.24 -2.62 -4.88
N ASP A 185 -23.19 -2.10 -5.65
CA ASP A 185 -24.03 -2.82 -6.62
C ASP A 185 -24.30 -1.96 -7.87
N PRO A 186 -24.26 -2.54 -9.10
CA PRO A 186 -24.47 -1.79 -10.33
C PRO A 186 -25.86 -1.13 -10.43
N TYR A 187 -26.82 -1.56 -9.61
CA TYR A 187 -28.15 -0.93 -9.50
C TYR A 187 -28.08 0.54 -9.08
N TYR A 188 -27.07 0.94 -8.30
CA TYR A 188 -26.92 2.32 -7.84
C TYR A 188 -26.33 3.25 -8.91
N GLY A 189 -25.96 2.71 -10.07
CA GLY A 189 -25.44 3.46 -11.19
C GLY A 189 -23.95 3.80 -11.04
N GLY A 190 -23.42 4.39 -12.10
CA GLY A 190 -22.00 4.67 -12.22
C GLY A 190 -21.55 5.89 -11.41
N LEU A 191 -20.25 5.91 -11.09
CA LEU A 191 -19.57 7.06 -10.49
C LEU A 191 -19.53 8.25 -11.46
N GLY A 192 -19.51 9.46 -10.88
CA GLY A 192 -19.37 10.71 -11.62
C GLY A 192 -17.92 11.02 -12.01
N ASP A 193 -17.76 11.92 -12.98
CA ASP A 193 -16.45 12.28 -13.56
C ASP A 193 -15.61 13.25 -12.69
N ASP A 194 -16.14 13.76 -11.56
CA ASP A 194 -15.58 14.96 -10.89
C ASP A 194 -14.91 14.72 -9.52
N ASP A 195 -14.84 13.48 -8.99
CA ASP A 195 -14.27 13.22 -7.66
C ASP A 195 -12.90 12.52 -7.71
N TRP A 196 -11.82 13.31 -7.88
CA TRP A 196 -10.43 12.83 -7.91
C TRP A 196 -10.09 12.03 -6.64
N GLU A 197 -10.57 12.48 -5.49
CA GLU A 197 -10.34 11.85 -4.18
C GLU A 197 -10.93 10.43 -4.10
N LEU A 198 -12.01 10.18 -4.84
CA LEU A 198 -12.74 8.92 -4.85
C LEU A 198 -11.96 7.82 -5.57
N LEU A 199 -11.36 8.13 -6.73
CA LEU A 199 -10.62 7.17 -7.55
C LEU A 199 -9.11 7.30 -7.35
N GLU A 200 -8.53 8.39 -7.84
CA GLU A 200 -7.09 8.65 -7.77
C GLU A 200 -6.60 8.79 -6.32
N GLY A 201 -7.40 9.44 -5.46
CA GLY A 201 -7.12 9.58 -4.04
C GLY A 201 -7.10 8.23 -3.33
N ARG A 202 -8.16 7.43 -3.43
CA ARG A 202 -8.21 6.09 -2.81
C ARG A 202 -7.13 5.15 -3.33
N TYR A 203 -6.84 5.18 -4.63
CA TYR A 203 -5.70 4.45 -5.18
C TYR A 203 -4.37 4.89 -4.56
N THR A 204 -4.19 6.20 -4.40
CA THR A 204 -2.98 6.78 -3.77
C THR A 204 -2.85 6.33 -2.32
N LEU A 205 -3.94 6.34 -1.53
CA LEU A 205 -3.94 5.83 -0.15
C LEU A 205 -3.56 4.35 -0.09
N ALA A 206 -4.09 3.52 -1.00
CA ALA A 206 -3.76 2.10 -1.07
C ALA A 206 -2.25 1.89 -1.31
N VAL A 207 -1.67 2.58 -2.30
CA VAL A 207 -0.23 2.46 -2.59
C VAL A 207 0.63 2.94 -1.40
N LEU A 208 0.26 4.06 -0.79
CA LEU A 208 1.01 4.64 0.33
C LEU A 208 0.91 3.77 1.59
N PHE A 209 -0.31 3.45 2.02
CA PHE A 209 -0.53 2.79 3.30
C PHE A 209 -0.18 1.31 3.23
N GLU A 210 -0.57 0.62 2.17
CA GLU A 210 -0.37 -0.82 2.11
C GLU A 210 1.05 -1.21 1.73
N TYR A 211 1.68 -0.49 0.81
CA TYR A 211 2.95 -0.93 0.25
C TYR A 211 4.12 -0.07 0.71
N ALA A 212 4.00 1.26 0.64
CA ALA A 212 5.09 2.14 1.07
C ALA A 212 5.28 2.11 2.60
N ALA A 213 4.21 2.14 3.40
CA ALA A 213 4.30 2.07 4.85
C ALA A 213 4.77 0.68 5.33
N THR A 214 4.26 -0.41 4.74
CA THR A 214 4.71 -1.77 5.06
C THR A 214 6.20 -1.99 4.80
N LEU A 215 6.73 -1.42 3.71
CA LEU A 215 8.16 -1.46 3.42
C LEU A 215 8.99 -0.48 4.27
N GLY A 216 8.35 0.35 5.10
CA GLY A 216 9.03 1.30 5.99
C GLY A 216 9.47 2.60 5.34
N LEU A 217 8.96 2.96 4.16
CA LEU A 217 9.39 4.15 3.42
C LEU A 217 8.80 5.45 4.00
N ILE A 218 7.65 5.32 4.65
CA ILE A 218 6.91 6.44 5.22
C ILE A 218 6.43 6.09 6.62
N ASP A 219 6.57 7.04 7.54
CA ASP A 219 5.84 7.00 8.81
C ASP A 219 4.41 7.47 8.55
N VAL A 220 3.46 6.93 9.31
CA VAL A 220 2.03 7.13 9.09
C VAL A 220 1.33 7.63 10.34
N ASP A 221 0.36 8.50 10.13
CA ASP A 221 -0.65 8.89 11.11
C ASP A 221 -2.00 8.43 10.57
N TYR A 222 -2.74 7.67 11.37
CA TYR A 222 -3.96 7.02 10.92
C TYR A 222 -4.97 6.83 12.04
N VAL A 223 -6.24 6.75 11.64
CA VAL A 223 -7.41 6.48 12.48
C VAL A 223 -8.11 5.23 11.99
N HIS A 224 -9.11 4.72 12.72
CA HIS A 224 -10.01 3.71 12.16
C HIS A 224 -10.70 4.25 10.89
N PRO A 225 -10.83 3.45 9.80
CA PRO A 225 -11.40 3.93 8.54
C PRO A 225 -12.86 4.40 8.67
N ASP A 226 -13.66 3.77 9.53
CA ASP A 226 -15.06 4.12 9.75
C ASP A 226 -15.26 5.61 10.09
N GLY A 227 -15.95 6.32 9.20
CA GLY A 227 -16.24 7.75 9.32
C GLY A 227 -15.01 8.64 9.26
N ALA A 228 -13.86 8.14 8.79
CA ALA A 228 -12.66 8.95 8.57
C ALA A 228 -12.82 9.90 7.38
N ARG A 229 -13.64 9.51 6.40
CA ARG A 229 -13.93 10.27 5.18
C ARG A 229 -15.41 10.22 4.84
N GLU A 230 -15.87 11.24 4.13
CA GLU A 230 -17.29 11.48 3.86
C GLU A 230 -17.53 11.88 2.39
N ASP A 231 -16.46 11.99 1.59
CA ASP A 231 -16.42 12.42 0.19
C ASP A 231 -17.22 11.53 -0.76
N TYR A 232 -17.57 10.32 -0.33
CA TYR A 232 -18.34 9.35 -1.11
C TYR A 232 -19.83 9.34 -0.77
N ARG A 233 -20.29 9.99 0.30
CA ARG A 233 -21.66 9.84 0.80
C ARG A 233 -22.74 10.47 -0.08
N ASP A 234 -22.37 11.39 -0.95
CA ASP A 234 -23.29 11.99 -1.93
C ASP A 234 -23.46 11.10 -3.19
N ASN A 235 -22.65 10.04 -3.34
CA ASN A 235 -22.79 9.07 -4.41
C ASN A 235 -23.84 8.02 -4.04
N TRP A 236 -24.66 7.62 -5.01
CA TRP A 236 -25.69 6.61 -4.75
C TRP A 236 -25.05 5.28 -4.35
N GLY A 237 -25.45 4.74 -3.21
CA GLY A 237 -24.85 3.54 -2.62
C GLY A 237 -23.76 3.83 -1.58
N GLY A 238 -23.37 5.09 -1.39
CA GLY A 238 -22.39 5.53 -0.39
C GLY A 238 -22.99 5.90 0.96
N ASP A 239 -24.30 6.16 1.03
CA ASP A 239 -25.00 6.73 2.19
C ASP A 239 -24.84 5.91 3.48
N ASP A 240 -24.81 4.58 3.35
CA ASP A 240 -24.74 3.60 4.44
C ASP A 240 -23.32 3.02 4.65
N LEU A 241 -22.32 3.48 3.89
CA LEU A 241 -20.95 2.97 3.99
C LEU A 241 -20.18 3.69 5.11
N ASP A 242 -19.59 2.90 6.00
CA ASP A 242 -18.71 3.40 7.06
C ASP A 242 -17.37 3.90 6.48
N ALA A 243 -16.87 3.27 5.41
CA ALA A 243 -15.70 3.68 4.63
C ALA A 243 -15.75 3.05 3.24
N LEU A 244 -14.95 3.53 2.27
CA LEU A 244 -14.76 2.83 0.99
C LEU A 244 -13.71 1.73 1.03
N SER A 245 -12.75 1.89 1.94
CA SER A 245 -11.65 0.97 2.14
C SER A 245 -11.01 1.19 3.50
N ARG A 246 -10.23 0.22 3.94
CA ARG A 246 -9.32 0.34 5.08
C ARG A 246 -8.36 1.54 5.00
N TYR A 247 -8.08 2.04 3.80
CA TYR A 247 -7.12 3.12 3.59
C TYR A 247 -7.69 4.51 3.87
N ASP A 248 -9.02 4.63 3.95
CA ASP A 248 -9.71 5.89 4.25
C ASP A 248 -9.24 6.49 5.57
N GLY A 249 -8.79 5.64 6.51
CA GLY A 249 -8.24 6.04 7.81
C GLY A 249 -6.83 6.64 7.78
N LEU A 250 -6.11 6.65 6.65
CA LEU A 250 -4.81 7.32 6.58
C LEU A 250 -4.99 8.85 6.61
N VAL A 251 -4.37 9.51 7.58
CA VAL A 251 -4.49 10.97 7.85
C VAL A 251 -3.27 11.74 7.38
N ALA A 252 -2.07 11.27 7.71
CA ALA A 252 -0.84 11.95 7.33
C ALA A 252 0.31 10.98 7.11
N ILE A 253 1.29 11.43 6.32
CA ILE A 253 2.50 10.67 6.04
C ILE A 253 3.75 11.53 6.26
N SER A 254 4.87 10.88 6.58
CA SER A 254 6.19 11.51 6.61
C SER A 254 7.19 10.63 5.89
N LEU A 255 7.83 11.17 4.84
CA LEU A 255 8.92 10.48 4.16
C LEU A 255 10.14 10.38 5.08
N ASN A 256 10.60 9.16 5.37
CA ASN A 256 11.75 8.92 6.25
C ASN A 256 13.05 8.64 5.46
N ALA A 257 14.17 8.36 6.15
CA ALA A 257 15.47 8.20 5.51
C ALA A 257 15.55 6.94 4.63
N LEU A 258 14.93 5.84 5.08
CA LEU A 258 14.77 4.63 4.27
C LEU A 258 13.94 4.91 3.00
N GLY A 259 12.85 5.67 3.11
CA GLY A 259 12.04 6.12 1.98
C GLY A 259 12.82 6.94 0.97
N ALA A 260 13.57 7.93 1.43
CA ALA A 260 14.42 8.74 0.56
C ALA A 260 15.48 7.90 -0.16
N TYR A 261 16.06 6.91 0.52
CA TYR A 261 16.99 5.96 -0.10
C TYR A 261 16.30 5.07 -1.16
N ALA A 262 15.13 4.51 -0.83
CA ALA A 262 14.37 3.64 -1.72
C ALA A 262 13.92 4.37 -3.01
N LEU A 263 13.55 5.65 -2.88
CA LEU A 263 13.17 6.53 -4.00
C LEU A 263 14.38 7.06 -4.80
N GLY A 264 15.61 6.83 -4.34
CA GLY A 264 16.82 7.34 -4.99
C GLY A 264 17.05 8.84 -4.79
N LEU A 265 16.46 9.45 -3.77
CA LEU A 265 16.73 10.82 -3.34
C LEU A 265 18.03 10.93 -2.51
N SER A 266 18.49 9.81 -1.95
CA SER A 266 19.79 9.65 -1.30
C SER A 266 20.53 8.45 -1.90
N ASP A 267 21.84 8.58 -2.08
CA ASP A 267 22.71 7.52 -2.60
C ASP A 267 23.04 6.46 -1.54
N THR A 268 22.97 6.82 -0.27
CA THR A 268 23.29 5.96 0.87
C THR A 268 22.20 6.01 1.91
N TYR A 269 21.94 4.86 2.54
CA TYR A 269 21.09 4.80 3.72
C TYR A 269 21.92 4.94 5.00
N GLU A 270 21.66 6.00 5.75
CA GLU A 270 22.14 6.17 7.11
C GLU A 270 20.95 6.10 8.05
N ARG A 271 20.91 5.06 8.90
CA ARG A 271 19.84 4.94 9.89
C ARG A 271 19.87 6.19 10.78
N PRO A 272 18.74 6.90 10.95
CA PRO A 272 18.70 8.05 11.85
C PRO A 272 19.18 7.62 13.24
N LEU A 273 20.14 8.37 13.80
CA LEU A 273 20.49 8.22 15.21
C LEU A 273 19.22 8.47 16.00
N THR A 274 18.71 7.46 16.67
CA THR A 274 17.45 7.49 17.41
C THR A 274 17.43 8.68 18.38
N SER A 275 16.86 9.81 17.98
CA SER A 275 16.56 10.89 18.89
C SER A 275 15.30 10.50 19.64
N HIS A 276 15.45 9.69 20.68
CA HIS A 276 14.47 9.60 21.74
C HIS A 276 14.43 10.96 22.44
N ASN A 277 13.62 11.88 21.94
CA ASN A 277 13.18 13.00 22.74
C ASN A 277 11.68 12.85 23.00
N ARG A 278 11.40 12.74 24.30
CA ARG A 278 10.11 12.66 24.97
C ARG A 278 9.19 13.82 24.60
#